data_AF-A0A7S1L3C4-F1
#
_entry.id   AF-A0A7S1L3C4-F1
#
_cell.length_a   1.000
_cell.length_b   1.000
_cell.length_c   1.000
_cell.angle_alpha   90.00
_cell.angle_beta   90.00
_cell.angle_gamma   90.00
#
_symmetry.space_group_name_H-M   'P 1'
#
loop_
_entity.id
_entity.type
_entity.pdbx_description
1 polymer ?
#
loop_
_entity_poly.entity_id
_entity_poly.type
_entity_poly.pdbx_seq_one_letter_code
_entity_poly.pdbx_strand_id
1 'polypeptide(L)'
;QGMLRLSAASIWVGAAGTRTPLHRDYKPALVLQVAGAKRFFLSTMEQVNAAVVEGLLPALTRDVGNTDSFCVDGTQDDIYGLSSAAPARVCGTVVCLRAGDCLVLPDNIYHDVECTSEDSMSVSLTLRFELPERPEGQVSGGVAERAPADEEGGSVDLRASEVG
;
A
#
# COMPACT_ATOMS: atom_id res chain seq x y z
N GLN A 1 1.00 10.49 -26.92
CA GLN A 1 0.87 9.41 -25.92
C GLN A 1 2.01 9.57 -24.94
N GLY A 2 1.73 9.68 -23.64
CA GLY A 2 2.78 9.79 -22.63
C GLY A 2 3.53 8.46 -22.54
N MET A 3 4.86 8.49 -22.72
CA MET A 3 5.71 7.30 -22.61
C MET A 3 6.19 7.16 -21.17
N LEU A 4 6.00 5.99 -20.56
CA LEU A 4 6.61 5.69 -19.26
C LEU A 4 8.13 5.65 -19.42
N ARG A 5 8.84 6.42 -18.62
CA ARG A 5 10.31 6.43 -18.64
C ARG A 5 10.84 5.60 -17.49
N LEU A 6 11.55 4.52 -17.80
CA LEU A 6 12.29 3.77 -16.80
C LEU A 6 13.42 4.65 -16.26
N SER A 7 13.42 4.86 -14.95
CA SER A 7 14.41 5.69 -14.26
C SER A 7 15.45 4.87 -13.52
N ALA A 8 15.08 3.68 -13.03
CA ALA A 8 16.00 2.75 -12.39
C ALA A 8 15.48 1.31 -12.46
N ALA A 9 16.40 0.35 -12.41
CA ALA A 9 16.12 -1.07 -12.22
C ALA A 9 17.05 -1.64 -11.15
N SER A 10 16.51 -2.44 -10.24
CA SER A 10 17.26 -3.05 -9.14
C SER A 10 16.87 -4.51 -8.96
N ILE A 11 17.86 -5.37 -8.72
CA ILE A 11 17.64 -6.76 -8.33
C ILE A 11 17.81 -6.86 -6.81
N TRP A 12 16.84 -7.49 -6.16
CA TRP A 12 16.84 -7.70 -4.72
C TRP A 12 16.86 -9.18 -4.41
N VAL A 13 17.96 -9.62 -3.80
CA VAL A 13 18.20 -11.00 -3.41
C VAL A 13 18.29 -11.07 -1.89
N GLY A 14 17.51 -11.95 -1.27
CA GLY A 14 17.49 -12.12 0.17
C GLY A 14 17.32 -13.58 0.59
N ALA A 15 17.94 -13.96 1.71
CA ALA A 15 17.70 -15.25 2.35
C ALA A 15 16.37 -15.23 3.13
N ALA A 16 15.91 -16.41 3.56
CA ALA A 16 14.77 -16.56 4.46
C ALA A 16 14.87 -15.62 5.67
N GLY A 17 13.78 -14.93 6.00
CA GLY A 17 13.71 -14.00 7.15
C GLY A 17 14.39 -12.65 6.93
N THR A 18 15.10 -12.43 5.82
CA THR A 18 15.64 -11.09 5.52
C THR A 18 14.51 -10.10 5.30
N ARG A 19 14.68 -8.89 5.81
CA ARG A 19 13.62 -7.89 5.86
C ARG A 19 14.14 -6.50 5.50
N THR A 20 13.36 -5.79 4.70
CA THR A 20 13.50 -4.35 4.49
C THR A 20 12.40 -3.65 5.30
N PRO A 21 12.76 -2.88 6.35
CA PRO A 21 11.80 -2.22 7.22
C PRO A 21 10.85 -1.25 6.48
N LEU A 22 9.77 -0.87 7.16
CA LEU A 22 8.78 0.07 6.64
C LEU A 22 9.41 1.39 6.15
N HIS A 23 9.26 1.66 4.86
CA HIS A 23 9.72 2.88 4.19
C HIS A 23 8.82 3.19 3.00
N ARG A 24 9.01 4.34 2.37
CA ARG A 24 8.34 4.66 1.09
C ARG A 24 9.36 5.07 0.03
N ASP A 25 8.98 4.84 -1.22
CA ASP A 25 9.70 5.31 -2.39
C ASP A 25 8.98 6.54 -2.96
N TYR A 26 9.74 7.51 -3.48
CA TYR A 26 9.19 8.71 -4.13
C TYR A 26 8.91 8.55 -5.62
N LYS A 27 9.23 7.38 -6.18
CA LYS A 27 8.89 7.01 -7.55
C LYS A 27 8.03 5.76 -7.54
N PRO A 28 7.00 5.69 -8.39
CA PRO A 28 6.23 4.47 -8.53
C PRO A 28 7.10 3.35 -9.11
N ALA A 29 6.75 2.10 -8.78
CA ALA A 29 7.54 0.93 -9.11
C ALA A 29 6.69 -0.27 -9.54
N LEU A 30 7.28 -1.13 -10.37
CA LEU A 30 6.82 -2.50 -10.58
C LEU A 30 7.77 -3.43 -9.85
N VAL A 31 7.24 -4.26 -8.95
CA VAL A 31 8.02 -5.30 -8.27
C VAL A 31 7.62 -6.64 -8.86
N LEU A 32 8.54 -7.23 -9.60
CA LEU A 32 8.39 -8.53 -10.26
C LEU A 32 9.08 -9.58 -9.40
N GLN A 33 8.31 -10.50 -8.82
CA GLN A 33 8.90 -11.58 -8.03
C GLN A 33 9.38 -12.70 -8.96
N VAL A 34 10.67 -13.01 -8.90
CA VAL A 34 11.34 -13.93 -9.84
C VAL A 34 11.50 -15.33 -9.24
N ALA A 35 11.92 -15.41 -7.98
CA ALA A 35 12.12 -16.68 -7.28
C ALA A 35 11.80 -16.53 -5.79
N GLY A 36 11.40 -17.61 -5.12
CA GLY A 36 10.96 -17.56 -3.72
C GLY A 36 9.69 -16.72 -3.55
N ALA A 37 9.51 -16.18 -2.35
CA ALA A 37 8.33 -15.44 -1.93
C ALA A 37 8.70 -14.29 -1.00
N LYS A 38 8.06 -13.14 -1.22
CA LYS A 38 8.18 -11.97 -0.36
C LYS A 38 6.81 -11.54 0.14
N ARG A 39 6.70 -11.28 1.43
CA ARG A 39 5.52 -10.69 2.07
C ARG A 39 5.72 -9.19 2.14
N PHE A 40 4.77 -8.44 1.59
CA PHE A 40 4.70 -6.99 1.66
C PHE A 40 3.59 -6.61 2.62
N PHE A 41 3.90 -5.80 3.63
CA PHE A 41 2.90 -4.98 4.30
C PHE A 41 2.86 -3.62 3.62
N LEU A 42 1.67 -3.10 3.30
CA LEU A 42 1.44 -1.86 2.58
C LEU A 42 0.54 -0.94 3.40
N SER A 43 0.91 0.33 3.53
CA SER A 43 0.12 1.32 4.27
C SER A 43 0.17 2.69 3.59
N THR A 44 -0.90 3.47 3.75
CA THR A 44 -0.95 4.83 3.19
C THR A 44 -0.16 5.81 4.07
N MET A 45 0.23 6.95 3.50
CA MET A 45 0.83 8.04 4.28
C MET A 45 -0.08 8.49 5.43
N GLU A 46 -1.39 8.55 5.20
CA GLU A 46 -2.37 8.96 6.21
C GLU A 46 -2.35 8.02 7.42
N GLN A 47 -2.37 6.71 7.18
CA GLN A 47 -2.33 5.69 8.23
C GLN A 47 -1.02 5.73 9.02
N VAL A 48 0.12 5.87 8.34
CA VAL A 48 1.43 6.00 9.00
C VAL A 48 1.51 7.30 9.80
N ASN A 49 1.02 8.41 9.28
CA ASN A 49 1.01 9.69 9.98
C ASN A 49 0.13 9.65 11.23
N ALA A 50 -1.05 9.02 11.16
CA ALA A 50 -1.92 8.82 12.31
C ALA A 50 -1.20 8.02 13.41
N ALA A 51 -0.57 6.90 13.04
CA ALA A 51 0.20 6.08 13.97
C ALA A 51 1.39 6.84 14.60
N VAL A 52 2.05 7.74 13.86
CA VAL A 52 3.09 8.62 14.41
C VAL A 52 2.50 9.62 15.41
N VAL A 53 1.39 10.27 15.08
CA VAL A 53 0.72 11.24 15.98
C VAL A 53 0.24 10.58 17.28
N GLU A 54 -0.23 9.35 17.19
CA GLU A 54 -0.66 8.53 18.34
C GLU A 54 0.51 7.95 19.15
N GLY A 55 1.76 8.16 18.72
CA GLY A 55 2.95 7.65 19.39
C GLY A 55 3.17 6.15 19.20
N LEU A 56 2.48 5.52 18.24
CA LEU A 56 2.62 4.10 17.89
C LEU A 56 3.85 3.85 17.02
N LEU A 57 4.27 4.85 16.24
CA LEU A 57 5.49 4.84 15.43
C LEU A 57 6.42 6.02 15.77
N PRO A 58 7.75 5.85 15.63
CA PRO A 58 8.69 6.96 15.72
C PRO A 58 8.41 8.03 14.66
N ALA A 59 8.55 9.30 15.02
CA ALA A 59 8.40 10.43 14.10
C ALA A 59 9.34 10.33 12.88
N LEU A 60 10.52 9.74 13.07
CA LEU A 60 11.50 9.52 12.01
C LEU A 60 10.99 8.59 10.90
N THR A 61 10.03 7.71 11.17
CA THR A 61 9.38 6.89 10.13
C THR A 61 8.72 7.77 9.08
N ARG A 62 8.14 8.91 9.49
CA ARG A 62 7.57 9.92 8.58
C ARG A 62 8.63 10.81 7.96
N ASP A 63 9.55 11.31 8.79
CA ASP A 63 10.45 12.42 8.42
C ASP A 63 11.65 11.96 7.57
N VAL A 64 12.10 10.71 7.76
CA VAL A 64 13.34 10.20 7.16
C VAL A 64 13.12 8.86 6.44
N GLY A 65 12.07 8.10 6.76
CA GLY A 65 11.83 6.76 6.22
C GLY A 65 11.72 6.70 4.69
N ASN A 66 12.83 6.42 4.01
CA ASN A 66 12.93 6.28 2.56
C ASN A 66 13.93 5.16 2.18
N THR A 67 14.04 4.85 0.88
CA THR A 67 14.91 3.79 0.35
C THR A 67 16.40 3.98 0.66
N ASP A 68 16.87 5.19 0.95
CA ASP A 68 18.28 5.47 1.28
C ASP A 68 18.50 5.62 2.80
N SER A 69 17.44 5.56 3.59
CA SER A 69 17.44 5.71 5.05
C SER A 69 16.46 4.74 5.71
N PHE A 70 16.49 3.48 5.28
CA PHE A 70 15.95 2.38 6.06
C PHE A 70 16.89 2.09 7.24
N CYS A 71 16.35 1.63 8.37
CA CYS A 71 17.06 1.41 9.64
C CYS A 71 17.35 2.68 10.46
N VAL A 72 16.30 3.34 10.94
CA VAL A 72 16.42 3.98 12.26
C VAL A 72 16.28 2.85 13.29
N ASP A 73 17.31 2.63 14.10
CA ASP A 73 17.31 1.66 15.19
C ASP A 73 16.01 1.76 16.03
N GLY A 74 15.40 0.62 16.37
CA GLY A 74 14.16 0.53 17.15
C GLY A 74 12.86 0.36 16.34
N THR A 75 12.84 0.76 15.07
CA THR A 75 11.62 0.65 14.22
C THR A 75 11.13 -0.79 14.01
N GLN A 76 12.02 -1.77 14.10
CA GLN A 76 11.72 -3.19 13.91
C GLN A 76 10.83 -3.78 15.02
N ASP A 77 11.16 -3.50 16.29
CA ASP A 77 10.42 -3.98 17.46
C ASP A 77 9.13 -3.17 17.67
N ASP A 78 9.14 -1.91 17.21
CA ASP A 78 8.00 -1.03 17.28
C ASP A 78 6.91 -1.36 16.26
N ILE A 79 7.23 -1.80 15.03
CA ILE A 79 6.18 -2.11 14.05
C ILE A 79 5.55 -3.48 14.33
N TYR A 80 6.35 -4.48 14.70
CA TYR A 80 5.90 -5.88 14.76
C TYR A 80 5.74 -6.45 16.17
N GLY A 81 6.24 -5.75 17.20
CA GLY A 81 6.26 -6.22 18.58
C GLY A 81 7.14 -7.45 18.73
N LEU A 82 8.27 -7.35 19.42
CA LEU A 82 8.96 -8.56 19.88
C LEU A 82 8.00 -9.33 20.82
N SER A 83 7.55 -10.49 20.37
CA SER A 83 6.93 -11.51 21.21
C SER A 83 5.70 -11.10 22.03
N SER A 84 4.86 -10.18 21.55
CA SER A 84 3.54 -9.98 22.15
C SER A 84 2.45 -9.85 21.10
N ALA A 85 1.28 -10.42 21.37
CA ALA A 85 0.07 -10.34 20.57
C ALA A 85 -0.56 -8.92 20.64
N ALA A 86 0.26 -7.89 20.43
CA ALA A 86 -0.21 -6.52 20.29
C ALA A 86 -0.86 -6.34 18.92
N PRO A 87 -1.94 -5.55 18.80
CA PRO A 87 -2.51 -5.22 17.50
C PRO A 87 -1.46 -4.50 16.64
N ALA A 88 -1.54 -4.70 15.32
CA ALA A 88 -0.67 -4.01 14.38
C ALA A 88 -0.68 -2.51 14.66
N ARG A 89 0.49 -1.91 14.88
CA ARG A 89 0.64 -0.48 15.24
C ARG A 89 0.25 0.48 14.11
N VAL A 90 -0.03 -0.06 12.93
CA VAL A 90 -0.42 0.67 11.71
C VAL A 90 -1.44 -0.16 10.94
N CYS A 91 -2.52 0.47 10.48
CA CYS A 91 -3.46 -0.14 9.54
C CYS A 91 -2.80 -0.32 8.16
N GLY A 92 -3.03 -1.46 7.52
CA GLY A 92 -2.49 -1.72 6.19
C GLY A 92 -2.95 -3.04 5.61
N THR A 93 -2.48 -3.31 4.40
CA THR A 93 -2.79 -4.52 3.64
C THR A 93 -1.55 -5.38 3.52
N VAL A 94 -1.68 -6.69 3.71
CA VAL A 94 -0.60 -7.65 3.47
C VAL A 94 -0.83 -8.35 2.15
N VAL A 95 0.20 -8.39 1.32
CA VAL A 95 0.23 -9.18 0.07
C VAL A 95 1.46 -10.07 0.05
N CYS A 96 1.33 -11.28 -0.49
CA CYS A 96 2.45 -12.20 -0.66
C CYS A 96 2.71 -12.38 -2.15
N LEU A 97 3.88 -11.95 -2.62
CA LEU A 97 4.30 -12.16 -3.99
C LEU A 97 5.08 -13.48 -4.09
N ARG A 98 4.68 -14.32 -5.03
CA ARG A 98 5.35 -15.56 -5.43
C ARG A 98 5.97 -15.38 -6.82
N ALA A 99 6.84 -16.30 -7.21
CA ALA A 99 7.45 -16.28 -8.54
C ALA A 99 6.38 -16.13 -9.66
N GLY A 100 6.54 -15.09 -10.49
CA GLY A 100 5.60 -14.72 -11.56
C GLY A 100 4.67 -13.57 -11.21
N ASP A 101 4.51 -13.23 -9.93
CA ASP A 101 3.66 -12.12 -9.51
C ASP A 101 4.30 -10.75 -9.81
N CYS A 102 3.45 -9.76 -10.06
CA CYS A 102 3.83 -8.37 -10.22
C CYS A 102 2.99 -7.49 -9.28
N LEU A 103 3.68 -6.72 -8.44
CA LEU A 103 3.05 -5.65 -7.65
C LEU A 103 3.28 -4.31 -8.34
N VAL A 104 2.20 -3.62 -8.67
CA VAL A 104 2.23 -2.20 -8.99
C VAL A 104 2.25 -1.44 -7.66
N LEU A 105 3.35 -0.75 -7.38
CA LEU A 105 3.54 0.04 -6.17
C LEU A 105 3.51 1.52 -6.55
N PRO A 106 2.41 2.25 -6.26
CA PRO A 106 2.37 3.69 -6.41
C PRO A 106 3.46 4.37 -5.58
N ASP A 107 3.83 5.58 -5.98
CA ASP A 107 4.70 6.41 -5.17
C ASP A 107 4.07 6.69 -3.80
N ASN A 108 4.91 6.95 -2.81
CA ASN A 108 4.53 7.34 -1.46
C ASN A 108 3.73 6.29 -0.65
N ILE A 109 3.53 5.06 -1.16
CA ILE A 109 3.01 3.96 -0.36
C ILE A 109 4.13 3.42 0.55
N TYR A 110 3.85 3.39 1.85
CA TYR A 110 4.74 2.76 2.82
C TYR A 110 4.67 1.25 2.67
N HIS A 111 5.83 0.63 2.68
CA HIS A 111 5.93 -0.81 2.55
C HIS A 111 7.07 -1.40 3.39
N ASP A 112 6.78 -2.53 4.01
CA ASP A 112 7.74 -3.39 4.70
C ASP A 112 7.78 -4.73 3.98
N VAL A 113 8.97 -5.25 3.73
CA VAL A 113 9.18 -6.40 2.86
C VAL A 113 9.96 -7.47 3.59
N GLU A 114 9.42 -8.68 3.65
CA GLU A 114 10.04 -9.82 4.30
C GLU A 114 10.19 -10.98 3.30
N CYS A 115 11.36 -11.60 3.23
CA CYS A 115 11.55 -12.84 2.49
C CYS A 115 11.00 -14.01 3.31
N THR A 116 9.95 -14.67 2.83
CA THR A 116 9.22 -15.70 3.58
C THR A 116 9.44 -17.13 3.08
N SER A 117 10.34 -17.32 2.11
CA SER A 117 10.72 -18.66 1.66
C SER A 117 11.57 -19.36 2.72
N GLU A 118 11.04 -20.43 3.31
CA GLU A 118 11.67 -21.13 4.43
C GLU A 118 13.01 -21.80 4.06
N ASP A 119 13.16 -22.30 2.83
CA ASP A 119 14.33 -23.09 2.42
C ASP A 119 15.07 -22.57 1.17
N SER A 120 14.77 -21.35 0.71
CA SER A 120 15.39 -20.82 -0.53
C SER A 120 15.52 -19.30 -0.55
N MET A 121 16.43 -18.81 -1.39
CA MET A 121 16.59 -17.39 -1.66
C MET A 121 15.37 -16.83 -2.38
N SER A 122 14.99 -15.61 -2.00
CA SER A 122 13.97 -14.83 -2.69
C SER A 122 14.62 -13.78 -3.59
N VAL A 123 14.16 -13.71 -4.84
CA VAL A 123 14.69 -12.79 -5.86
C VAL A 123 13.54 -11.97 -6.44
N SER A 124 13.71 -10.65 -6.50
CA SER A 124 12.77 -9.75 -7.20
C SER A 124 13.50 -8.73 -8.06
N LEU A 125 12.86 -8.31 -9.15
CA LEU A 125 13.28 -7.19 -10.00
C LEU A 125 12.33 -6.01 -9.75
N THR A 126 12.88 -4.88 -9.31
CA THR A 126 12.12 -3.65 -9.11
C THR A 126 12.44 -2.66 -10.23
N LEU A 127 11.42 -2.23 -10.96
CA LEU A 127 11.51 -1.23 -12.04
C LEU A 127 10.85 0.06 -11.59
N ARG A 128 11.58 1.17 -11.50
CA ARG A 128 11.05 2.48 -11.09
C ARG A 128 10.86 3.39 -12.29
N PHE A 129 9.74 4.07 -12.37
CA PHE A 129 9.38 4.88 -13.54
C PHE A 129 9.02 6.32 -13.19
N GLU A 130 9.23 7.20 -14.16
CA GLU A 130 8.69 8.56 -14.17
C GLU A 130 7.37 8.52 -14.94
N LEU A 131 6.31 9.02 -14.29
CA LEU A 131 5.02 9.21 -14.95
C LEU A 131 5.12 10.44 -15.87
N PRO A 132 4.55 10.37 -17.08
CA PRO A 132 4.46 11.55 -17.93
C PRO A 132 3.66 12.64 -17.23
N GLU A 133 4.10 13.89 -17.35
CA GLU A 133 3.35 15.03 -16.85
C GLU A 133 1.92 14.99 -17.40
N ARG A 134 0.94 15.13 -16.51
CA ARG A 134 -0.44 15.23 -16.93
C ARG A 134 -0.59 16.59 -17.63
N PRO A 135 -1.15 16.65 -18.86
CA PRO A 135 -1.40 17.94 -19.49
C PRO A 135 -2.26 18.78 -18.56
N GLU A 136 -1.83 20.01 -18.29
CA GLU A 136 -2.56 20.96 -17.46
C GLU A 136 -4.00 21.10 -18.01
N GLY A 137 -5.00 20.87 -17.15
CA GLY A 137 -6.43 21.02 -17.50
C GLY A 137 -7.30 19.76 -17.41
N GLN A 138 -6.74 18.57 -17.17
CA GLN A 138 -7.55 17.40 -16.81
C GLN A 138 -7.76 17.31 -15.29
N VAL A 139 -8.81 17.96 -14.82
CA VAL A 139 -9.37 17.75 -13.47
C VAL A 139 -9.69 16.26 -13.33
N SER A 140 -9.09 15.59 -12.33
CA SER A 140 -9.53 14.25 -11.95
C SER A 140 -11.00 14.34 -11.58
N GLY A 141 -11.85 13.63 -12.33
CA GLY A 141 -13.24 13.46 -11.95
C GLY A 141 -13.28 12.95 -10.52
N GLY A 142 -13.67 13.84 -9.59
CA GLY A 142 -14.08 13.43 -8.26
C GLY A 142 -15.15 12.36 -8.46
N VAL A 143 -15.07 11.30 -7.66
CA VAL A 143 -16.20 10.38 -7.52
C VAL A 143 -17.40 11.27 -7.21
N ALA A 144 -18.33 11.39 -8.17
CA ALA A 144 -19.51 12.20 -8.02
C ALA A 144 -20.24 11.68 -6.78
N GLU A 145 -20.28 12.51 -5.74
CA GLU A 145 -21.13 12.32 -4.58
C GLU A 145 -22.55 12.16 -5.13
N ARG A 146 -23.11 10.93 -5.04
CA ARG A 146 -24.49 10.71 -5.41
C ARG A 146 -25.34 11.47 -4.39
N ALA A 147 -25.92 12.58 -4.84
CA ALA A 147 -27.00 13.25 -4.12
C ALA A 147 -28.12 12.23 -3.82
N PRO A 148 -28.77 12.31 -2.65
CA PRO A 148 -29.93 11.47 -2.35
C PRO A 148 -31.05 11.83 -3.32
N ALA A 149 -31.66 10.82 -3.94
CA ALA A 149 -32.84 11.02 -4.76
C ALA A 149 -34.01 11.40 -3.83
N ASP A 150 -34.57 12.58 -4.08
CA ASP A 150 -35.87 12.99 -3.55
C ASP A 150 -36.93 12.00 -4.08
N GLU A 151 -37.45 11.14 -3.20
CA GLU A 151 -38.69 10.41 -3.45
C GLU A 151 -39.87 11.27 -2.98
N GLU A 152 -40.46 12.03 -3.90
CA GLU A 152 -41.85 12.47 -3.79
C GLU A 152 -42.69 11.87 -4.92
N GLY A 153 -43.79 11.22 -4.53
CA GLY A 153 -45.02 11.20 -5.33
C GLY A 153 -45.40 9.86 -5.94
N GLY A 154 -46.07 9.01 -5.17
CA GLY A 154 -46.68 7.77 -5.66
C GLY A 154 -47.83 7.28 -4.80
N SER A 155 -48.90 8.09 -4.71
CA SER A 155 -50.22 7.68 -4.21
C SER A 155 -50.69 6.39 -4.89
N VAL A 156 -50.92 5.34 -4.11
CA VAL A 156 -51.77 4.21 -4.53
C VAL A 156 -52.78 3.95 -3.43
N ASP A 157 -54.00 4.37 -3.71
CA ASP A 157 -55.22 4.11 -2.95
C ASP A 157 -55.68 2.68 -3.27
N LEU A 158 -55.67 1.79 -2.26
CA LEU A 158 -56.28 0.47 -2.35
C LEU A 158 -57.38 0.36 -1.28
N ARG A 159 -58.52 0.97 -1.58
CA ARG A 159 -59.82 0.50 -1.08
C ARG A 159 -60.39 -0.52 -2.06
N ALA A 160 -60.32 -1.78 -1.69
CA ALA A 160 -61.29 -2.78 -2.12
C ALA A 160 -62.05 -3.25 -0.88
N SER A 161 -63.33 -2.93 -0.88
CA SER A 161 -64.34 -3.33 0.09
C SER A 161 -64.61 -4.84 0.05
N GLU A 162 -64.88 -5.39 1.23
CA GLU A 162 -65.39 -6.74 1.49
C GLU A 162 -66.72 -7.01 0.79
N VAL A 163 -66.89 -8.24 0.29
CA VAL A 163 -68.13 -9.01 0.25
C VAL A 163 -67.74 -10.49 0.00
N GLY A 164 -68.32 -11.50 0.63
CA GLY A 164 -69.61 -11.49 1.35
C GLY A 164 -70.76 -11.42 0.37
#